data_AF-X0RMH9-F1
#
_entry.id   AF-X0RMH9-F1
#
_cell.length_a   1.000
_cell.length_b   1.000
_cell.length_c   1.000
_cell.angle_alpha   90.00
_cell.angle_beta   90.00
_cell.angle_gamma   90.00
#
_symmetry.space_group_name_H-M   'P 1'
#
loop_
_entity.id
_entity.type
_entity.pdbx_description
1 polymer ?
#
loop_
_entity_poly.entity_id
_entity_poly.type
_entity_poly.pdbx_seq_one_letter_code
_entity_poly.pdbx_strand_id
1 'polypeptide(L)'
;MEKYADTLDNLIHLKRVDELLDLVVRKEEELKEPVKFADSILEQLEEGLIENAKEKIGLSEFYSDDMNEFDDEIYQIDIESVCISHKNIISVSDKNVEYEIDFEVVLKAYYSIADYGRSPWDPEDRVYMFVLRNDIVKKHTEVFFSLCQY
;
A
#
# COMPACT_ATOMS: atom_id res chain seq x y z
N MET A 1 -29.56 -28.50 -23.59
CA MET A 1 -28.32 -27.82 -23.16
C MET A 1 -27.55 -28.63 -22.11
N GLU A 2 -28.22 -29.50 -21.34
CA GLU A 2 -27.58 -30.49 -20.44
C GLU A 2 -26.42 -31.27 -21.11
N LYS A 3 -26.68 -31.97 -22.22
CA LYS A 3 -25.66 -32.72 -22.98
C LYS A 3 -24.47 -31.90 -23.51
N TYR A 4 -24.61 -30.57 -23.60
CA TYR A 4 -23.56 -29.67 -24.07
C TYR A 4 -22.70 -29.14 -22.91
N ALA A 5 -23.28 -29.03 -21.71
CA ALA A 5 -22.50 -28.77 -20.51
C ALA A 5 -21.64 -29.99 -20.14
N ASP A 6 -22.17 -31.21 -20.30
CA ASP A 6 -21.42 -32.46 -20.02
C ASP A 6 -20.18 -32.67 -20.91
N THR A 7 -20.07 -31.93 -22.03
CA THR A 7 -18.89 -31.98 -22.90
C THR A 7 -17.74 -31.08 -22.44
N LEU A 8 -17.94 -30.23 -21.44
CA LEU A 8 -16.98 -29.25 -20.97
C LEU A 8 -16.90 -29.26 -19.44
N ASP A 9 -15.75 -29.64 -18.89
CA ASP A 9 -15.54 -29.81 -17.43
C ASP A 9 -15.80 -28.53 -16.61
N ASN A 10 -15.82 -27.35 -17.25
CA ASN A 10 -16.05 -26.05 -16.62
C ASN A 10 -17.51 -25.55 -16.70
N LEU A 11 -18.44 -26.34 -17.25
CA LEU A 11 -19.85 -25.96 -17.35
C LEU A 11 -20.72 -26.81 -16.42
N ILE A 12 -21.47 -26.14 -15.55
CA ILE A 12 -22.47 -26.77 -14.69
C ILE A 12 -23.85 -26.49 -15.29
N HIS A 13 -24.56 -27.54 -15.71
CA HIS A 13 -25.95 -27.38 -16.15
C HIS A 13 -26.87 -27.28 -14.94
N LEU A 14 -27.51 -26.13 -14.76
CA LEU A 14 -28.51 -25.91 -13.72
C LEU A 14 -29.91 -25.95 -14.34
N LYS A 15 -30.81 -26.71 -13.71
CA LYS A 15 -32.19 -26.89 -14.19
C LYS A 15 -33.07 -25.73 -13.79
N ARG A 16 -32.73 -25.04 -12.70
CA ARG A 16 -33.46 -23.87 -12.18
C ARG A 16 -32.48 -22.84 -11.62
N VAL A 17 -32.90 -21.57 -11.62
CA VAL A 17 -32.14 -20.47 -11.01
C VAL A 17 -31.97 -20.69 -9.49
N ASP A 18 -32.94 -21.34 -8.84
CA ASP A 18 -32.87 -21.69 -7.42
C ASP A 18 -31.66 -22.60 -7.09
N GLU A 19 -31.28 -23.50 -8.00
CA GLU A 19 -30.12 -24.38 -7.82
C GLU A 19 -28.79 -23.59 -7.86
N LEU A 20 -28.74 -22.48 -8.60
CA LEU A 20 -27.59 -21.57 -8.57
C LEU A 20 -27.48 -20.90 -7.20
N LEU A 21 -28.60 -20.41 -6.67
CA LEU A 21 -28.64 -19.73 -5.37
C LEU A 21 -28.20 -20.68 -4.25
N ASP A 22 -28.70 -21.92 -4.25
CA ASP A 22 -28.31 -22.93 -3.27
C ASP A 22 -26.82 -23.26 -3.32
N LEU A 23 -26.23 -23.35 -4.52
CA LEU A 23 -24.79 -23.59 -4.70
C LEU A 23 -23.95 -22.41 -4.22
N VAL A 24 -24.39 -21.18 -4.50
CA VAL A 24 -23.72 -19.97 -4.02
C VAL A 24 -23.77 -19.89 -2.50
N VAL A 25 -24.93 -20.12 -1.89
CA VAL A 25 -25.10 -20.08 -0.43
C VAL A 25 -24.28 -21.15 0.27
N ARG A 26 -24.29 -22.39 -0.24
CA ARG A 26 -23.45 -23.46 0.34
C ARG A 26 -21.96 -23.16 0.23
N LYS A 27 -21.50 -22.66 -0.92
CA LYS A 27 -20.11 -22.23 -1.05
C LYS A 27 -19.76 -21.09 -0.10
N GLU A 28 -20.68 -20.16 0.12
CA GLU A 28 -20.49 -19.07 1.08
C GLU A 28 -20.36 -19.61 2.52
N GLU A 29 -21.16 -20.61 2.90
CA GLU A 29 -21.06 -21.29 4.19
C GLU A 29 -19.76 -22.09 4.34
N GLU A 30 -19.36 -22.84 3.32
CA GLU A 30 -18.10 -23.61 3.30
C GLU A 30 -16.87 -22.71 3.35
N LEU A 31 -16.91 -21.52 2.75
CA LEU A 31 -15.81 -20.55 2.76
C LEU A 31 -15.76 -19.72 4.05
N LYS A 32 -16.86 -19.61 4.81
CA LYS A 32 -16.89 -18.81 6.05
C LYS A 32 -15.94 -19.31 7.13
N GLU A 33 -15.79 -20.62 7.30
CA GLU A 33 -14.88 -21.20 8.30
C GLU A 33 -13.40 -20.94 7.99
N PRO A 34 -12.89 -21.26 6.79
CA PRO A 34 -11.49 -21.01 6.45
C PRO A 34 -11.17 -19.51 6.35
N VAL A 35 -12.12 -18.67 5.93
CA VAL A 35 -11.95 -17.19 5.97
C VAL A 35 -11.81 -16.68 7.40
N LYS A 36 -12.67 -17.12 8.32
CA LYS A 36 -12.55 -16.74 9.75
C LYS A 36 -11.25 -17.20 10.37
N PHE A 37 -10.80 -18.40 10.01
CA PHE A 37 -9.52 -18.91 10.47
C PHE A 37 -8.37 -18.05 9.95
N ALA A 38 -8.36 -17.73 8.66
CA ALA A 38 -7.35 -16.88 8.06
C ALA A 38 -7.31 -15.49 8.69
N ASP A 39 -8.48 -14.87 8.90
CA ASP A 39 -8.57 -13.56 9.58
C ASP A 39 -7.98 -13.60 11.00
N SER A 40 -8.23 -14.67 11.75
CA SER A 40 -7.66 -14.83 13.09
C SER A 40 -6.14 -14.97 13.12
N ILE A 41 -5.54 -15.51 12.05
CA ILE A 41 -4.09 -15.60 11.89
C ILE A 41 -3.52 -14.24 11.49
N LEU A 42 -4.20 -13.51 10.59
CA LEU A 42 -3.80 -12.17 10.21
C LEU A 42 -3.84 -11.21 11.41
N GLU A 43 -4.87 -11.28 12.25
CA GLU A 43 -4.95 -10.49 13.50
C GLU A 43 -3.78 -10.75 14.45
N GLN A 44 -3.26 -11.98 14.50
CA GLN A 44 -2.07 -12.32 15.30
C GLN A 44 -0.77 -11.78 14.67
N LEU A 45 -0.75 -11.61 13.35
CA LEU A 45 0.41 -11.15 12.59
C LEU A 45 0.39 -9.63 12.33
N GLU A 46 -0.70 -8.94 12.66
CA GLU A 46 -0.92 -7.52 12.39
C GLU A 46 0.20 -6.63 12.94
N GLU A 47 0.58 -6.83 14.21
CA GLU A 47 1.66 -6.05 14.82
C GLU A 47 3.00 -6.25 14.10
N GLY A 48 3.33 -7.49 13.74
CA GLY A 48 4.56 -7.82 13.02
C GLY A 48 4.55 -7.30 11.57
N LEU A 49 3.38 -7.26 10.94
CA LEU A 49 3.18 -6.66 9.62
C LEU A 49 3.42 -5.16 9.64
N ILE A 50 2.87 -4.46 10.64
CA ILE A 50 3.06 -3.02 10.84
C ILE A 50 4.55 -2.72 11.10
N GLU A 51 5.22 -3.52 11.95
CA GLU A 51 6.64 -3.34 12.24
C GLU A 51 7.52 -3.56 10.99
N ASN A 52 7.25 -4.61 10.22
CA ASN A 52 7.97 -4.90 8.98
C ASN A 52 7.72 -3.82 7.90
N ALA A 53 6.47 -3.35 7.77
CA ALA A 53 6.15 -2.23 6.89
C ALA A 53 6.94 -0.98 7.29
N LYS A 54 6.95 -0.65 8.60
CA LYS A 54 7.71 0.49 9.13
C LYS A 54 9.21 0.38 8.86
N GLU A 55 9.80 -0.80 9.03
CA GLU A 55 11.21 -1.05 8.72
C GLU A 55 11.50 -0.83 7.23
N LYS A 56 10.70 -1.42 6.34
CA LYS A 56 10.86 -1.28 4.89
C LYS A 56 10.74 0.17 4.44
N ILE A 57 9.75 0.90 4.97
CA ILE A 57 9.57 2.33 4.67
C ILE A 57 10.76 3.14 5.20
N GLY A 58 11.26 2.81 6.40
CA GLY A 58 12.43 3.48 6.98
C GLY A 58 13.73 3.25 6.20
N LEU A 59 13.84 2.15 5.47
CA LEU A 59 14.97 1.85 4.57
C LEU A 59 14.77 2.39 3.15
N SER A 60 13.60 2.95 2.85
CA SER A 60 13.29 3.46 1.51
C SER A 60 13.92 4.82 1.27
N GLU A 61 14.24 5.09 0.00
CA GLU A 61 14.67 6.42 -0.45
C GLU A 61 13.46 7.24 -0.86
N PHE A 62 13.47 8.52 -0.52
CA PHE A 62 12.39 9.44 -0.80
C PHE A 62 12.94 10.61 -1.62
N TYR A 63 12.14 11.01 -2.60
CA TYR A 63 12.47 12.07 -3.54
C TYR A 63 11.40 13.15 -3.42
N SER A 64 11.79 14.41 -3.57
CA SER A 64 10.81 15.47 -3.81
C SER A 64 10.18 15.23 -5.18
N ASP A 65 8.89 15.53 -5.31
CA ASP A 65 8.21 15.41 -6.60
C ASP A 65 8.90 16.35 -7.60
N ASP A 66 9.30 15.82 -8.77
CA ASP A 66 10.06 16.52 -9.83
C ASP A 66 9.39 17.81 -10.36
N MET A 67 8.17 18.11 -9.90
CA MET A 67 7.39 19.29 -10.27
C MET A 67 7.66 20.51 -9.38
N ASN A 68 8.51 20.42 -8.36
CA ASN A 68 8.94 21.62 -7.63
C ASN A 68 9.96 22.41 -8.48
N GLU A 69 9.60 23.63 -8.86
CA GLU A 69 10.50 24.61 -9.51
C GLU A 69 11.67 25.06 -8.60
N PHE A 70 11.71 24.56 -7.37
CA PHE A 70 12.69 24.91 -6.36
C PHE A 70 13.69 23.77 -6.17
N ASP A 71 14.96 24.15 -6.01
CA ASP A 71 16.04 23.25 -5.62
C ASP A 71 15.85 22.86 -4.14
N ASP A 72 15.09 21.79 -3.93
CA ASP A 72 14.71 21.25 -2.63
C ASP A 72 15.42 19.93 -2.33
N GLU A 73 15.94 19.81 -1.11
CA GLU A 73 16.59 18.59 -0.62
C GLU A 73 15.84 18.06 0.59
N ILE A 74 15.44 16.78 0.55
CA ILE A 74 14.92 16.08 1.73
C ILE A 74 16.11 15.60 2.55
N TYR A 75 16.25 16.10 3.77
CA TYR A 75 17.37 15.73 4.64
C TYR A 75 16.96 14.83 5.82
N GLN A 76 15.66 14.78 6.13
CA GLN A 76 15.13 13.95 7.21
C GLN A 76 13.69 13.55 6.94
N ILE A 77 13.34 12.33 7.38
CA ILE A 77 11.99 11.80 7.35
C ILE A 77 11.67 11.13 8.68
N ASP A 78 10.55 11.53 9.27
CA ASP A 78 10.01 10.93 10.48
C ASP A 78 8.70 10.20 10.14
N ILE A 79 8.64 8.89 10.39
CA ILE A 79 7.41 8.10 10.26
C ILE A 79 6.58 8.28 11.54
N GLU A 80 5.43 8.95 11.46
CA GLU A 80 4.56 9.17 12.61
C GLU A 80 3.72 7.93 12.92
N SER A 81 3.08 7.34 11.91
CA SER A 81 2.22 6.18 12.07
C SER A 81 2.16 5.32 10.82
N VAL A 82 1.98 4.03 11.03
CA VAL A 82 1.68 3.03 9.99
C VAL A 82 0.48 2.25 10.48
N CYS A 83 -0.58 2.18 9.68
CA CYS A 83 -1.81 1.46 10.02
C CYS A 83 -2.29 0.66 8.82
N ILE A 84 -2.93 -0.48 9.07
CA ILE A 84 -3.60 -1.23 8.00
C ILE A 84 -4.98 -0.58 7.81
N SER A 85 -5.22 0.00 6.63
CA SER A 85 -6.48 0.66 6.30
C SER A 85 -7.46 -0.30 5.64
N HIS A 86 -6.95 -1.23 4.84
CA HIS A 86 -7.74 -2.23 4.14
C HIS A 86 -7.06 -3.60 4.14
N LYS A 87 -7.87 -4.65 4.24
CA LYS A 87 -7.45 -6.04 4.11
C LYS A 87 -8.45 -6.77 3.23
N ASN A 88 -7.96 -7.46 2.20
CA ASN A 88 -8.78 -8.24 1.29
C ASN A 88 -8.14 -9.61 1.07
N ILE A 89 -8.96 -10.66 1.11
CA ILE A 89 -8.52 -12.03 0.86
C ILE A 89 -8.63 -12.30 -0.64
N ILE A 90 -7.50 -12.58 -1.29
CA ILE A 90 -7.46 -12.91 -2.71
C ILE A 90 -7.80 -14.39 -2.90
N SER A 91 -7.17 -15.28 -2.13
CA SER A 91 -7.38 -16.72 -2.24
C SER A 91 -7.15 -17.45 -0.92
N VAL A 92 -7.96 -18.47 -0.65
CA VAL A 92 -7.84 -19.34 0.52
C VAL A 92 -7.77 -20.77 0.02
N SER A 93 -6.73 -21.49 0.43
CA SER A 93 -6.55 -22.91 0.18
C SER A 93 -6.25 -23.64 1.49
N ASP A 94 -6.27 -24.97 1.49
CA ASP A 94 -5.99 -25.79 2.68
C ASP A 94 -4.57 -25.58 3.26
N LYS A 95 -3.67 -24.92 2.52
CA LYS A 95 -2.26 -24.75 2.90
C LYS A 95 -1.78 -23.31 2.89
N ASN A 96 -2.33 -22.48 2.00
CA ASN A 96 -1.86 -21.12 1.79
C ASN A 96 -3.05 -20.15 1.74
N VAL A 97 -2.83 -18.93 2.24
CA VAL A 97 -3.75 -17.81 2.12
C VAL A 97 -3.02 -16.61 1.52
N GLU A 98 -3.64 -15.98 0.54
CA GLU A 98 -3.14 -14.77 -0.10
C GLU A 98 -3.98 -13.56 0.32
N TYR A 99 -3.29 -12.55 0.84
CA TYR A 99 -3.86 -11.29 1.28
C TYR A 99 -3.34 -10.13 0.45
N GLU A 100 -4.26 -9.21 0.15
CA GLU A 100 -3.99 -7.85 -0.28
C GLU A 100 -4.17 -6.94 0.93
N ILE A 101 -3.12 -6.19 1.28
CA ILE A 101 -3.11 -5.33 2.46
C ILE A 101 -2.68 -3.94 2.05
N ASP A 102 -3.51 -2.96 2.41
CA ASP A 102 -3.25 -1.55 2.21
C ASP A 102 -2.77 -0.96 3.52
N PHE A 103 -1.57 -0.37 3.48
CA PHE A 103 -0.97 0.33 4.60
C PHE A 103 -1.13 1.84 4.38
N GLU A 104 -1.81 2.50 5.30
CA GLU A 104 -1.82 3.95 5.40
C GLU A 104 -0.67 4.41 6.28
N VAL A 105 0.20 5.24 5.70
CA VAL A 105 1.44 5.71 6.31
C VAL A 105 1.39 7.21 6.40
N VAL A 106 1.64 7.72 7.61
CA VAL A 106 1.75 9.14 7.88
C VAL A 106 3.20 9.46 8.15
N LEU A 107 3.79 10.30 7.30
CA LEU A 107 5.20 10.68 7.38
C LEU A 107 5.36 12.20 7.38
N LYS A 108 6.42 12.66 8.02
CA LYS A 108 6.88 14.05 8.00
C LYS A 108 8.21 14.10 7.27
N ALA A 109 8.24 14.85 6.18
CA ALA A 109 9.46 15.10 5.43
C ALA A 109 9.94 16.53 5.69
N TYR A 110 11.24 16.66 5.93
CA TYR A 110 11.91 17.92 6.17
C TYR A 110 12.71 18.29 4.94
N TYR A 111 12.37 19.44 4.36
CA TYR A 111 12.92 19.97 3.12
C TYR A 111 13.79 21.17 3.44
N SER A 112 14.95 21.24 2.78
CA SER A 112 15.78 22.43 2.70
C SER A 112 15.68 23.00 1.30
N ILE A 113 15.14 24.21 1.15
CA ILE A 113 14.94 24.86 -0.15
C ILE A 113 15.90 26.02 -0.33
N ALA A 114 16.60 26.08 -1.46
CA ALA A 114 17.45 27.20 -1.82
C ALA A 114 16.66 28.50 -2.07
N ASP A 115 17.05 29.59 -1.40
CA ASP A 115 16.49 30.94 -1.56
C ASP A 115 17.43 31.82 -2.38
N TYR A 116 17.43 31.60 -3.70
CA TYR A 116 18.24 32.38 -4.63
C TYR A 116 17.90 33.88 -4.61
N GLY A 117 16.65 34.25 -4.27
CA GLY A 117 16.21 35.65 -4.24
C GLY A 117 16.84 36.48 -3.14
N ARG A 118 17.14 35.86 -1.97
CA ARG A 118 17.83 36.53 -0.85
C ARG A 118 19.34 36.28 -0.83
N SER A 119 19.81 35.33 -1.63
CA SER A 119 21.21 34.92 -1.64
C SER A 119 22.10 36.02 -2.24
N PRO A 120 23.24 36.36 -1.62
CA PRO A 120 24.16 37.34 -2.18
C PRO A 120 24.73 36.91 -3.53
N TRP A 121 24.40 37.68 -4.56
CA TRP A 121 24.89 37.49 -5.92
C TRP A 121 26.08 38.40 -6.21
N ASP A 122 27.18 37.82 -6.70
CA ASP A 122 28.31 38.57 -7.23
C ASP A 122 28.11 38.82 -8.73
N PRO A 123 27.85 40.07 -9.17
CA PRO A 123 27.65 40.39 -10.56
C PRO A 123 28.94 40.37 -11.40
N GLU A 124 30.13 40.50 -10.79
CA GLU A 124 31.41 40.52 -11.51
C GLU A 124 31.77 39.11 -11.99
N ASP A 125 31.73 38.15 -11.07
CA ASP A 125 32.05 36.75 -11.33
C ASP A 125 30.83 35.93 -11.79
N ARG A 126 29.62 36.51 -11.73
CA ARG A 126 28.33 35.87 -12.08
C ARG A 126 28.09 34.57 -11.30
N VAL A 127 28.35 34.61 -10.00
CA VAL A 127 28.15 33.48 -9.09
C VAL A 127 27.50 33.92 -7.79
N TYR A 128 26.75 33.02 -7.15
CA TYR A 128 26.32 33.23 -5.77
C TYR A 128 27.50 32.96 -4.84
N MET A 129 27.78 33.90 -3.93
CA MET A 129 28.87 33.74 -2.95
C MET A 129 28.54 32.64 -1.93
N PHE A 130 27.28 32.55 -1.55
CA PHE A 130 26.67 31.43 -0.83
C PHE A 130 25.16 31.46 -1.07
N VAL A 131 24.51 30.30 -0.95
CA VAL A 131 23.07 30.15 -1.13
C VAL A 131 22.41 30.01 0.25
N LEU A 132 21.50 30.92 0.56
CA LEU A 132 20.65 30.83 1.74
C LEU A 132 19.64 29.71 1.55
N ARG A 133 19.33 28.98 2.62
CA ARG A 133 18.38 27.87 2.62
C ARG A 133 17.26 28.11 3.63
N ASN A 134 16.05 27.74 3.26
CA ASN A 134 14.87 27.78 4.11
C ASN A 134 14.44 26.35 4.43
N ASP A 135 14.17 26.07 5.70
CA ASP A 135 13.67 24.77 6.13
C ASP A 135 12.14 24.76 6.16
N ILE A 136 11.55 23.74 5.54
CA ILE A 136 10.10 23.52 5.46
C ILE A 136 9.81 22.09 5.89
N VAL A 137 8.81 21.93 6.75
CA VAL A 137 8.32 20.62 7.17
C VAL A 137 6.97 20.38 6.50
N LYS A 138 6.84 19.28 5.76
CA LYS A 138 5.57 18.86 5.18
C LYS A 138 5.15 17.53 5.79
N LYS A 139 3.84 17.39 5.99
CA LYS A 139 3.22 16.15 6.44
C LYS A 139 2.53 15.50 5.26
N HIS A 140 2.83 14.23 5.02
CA HIS A 140 2.31 13.43 3.92
C HIS A 140 1.53 12.23 4.48
N THR A 141 0.49 11.85 3.75
CA THR A 141 -0.27 10.62 3.98
C THR A 141 -0.21 9.83 2.69
N GLU A 142 0.41 8.66 2.77
CA GLU A 142 0.67 7.79 1.62
C GLU A 142 0.04 6.43 1.85
N VAL A 143 -0.39 5.79 0.76
CA VAL A 143 -0.98 4.44 0.79
C VAL A 143 -0.02 3.51 0.06
N PHE A 144 0.43 2.48 0.76
CA PHE A 144 1.29 1.43 0.23
C PHE A 144 0.49 0.13 0.08
N PHE A 145 0.69 -0.55 -1.04
CA PHE A 145 0.03 -1.82 -1.35
C PHE A 145 1.04 -2.96 -1.21
N SER A 146 0.65 -4.02 -0.50
CA SER A 146 1.46 -5.23 -0.39
C SER A 146 0.63 -6.49 -0.60
N LEU A 147 1.24 -7.46 -1.29
CA LEU A 147 0.71 -8.81 -1.44
C LEU A 147 1.45 -9.72 -0.46
N CYS A 148 0.72 -10.34 0.47
CA CYS A 148 1.28 -11.25 1.46
C CYS A 148 0.74 -12.67 1.24
N GLN A 149 1.64 -13.65 1.24
CA GLN A 149 1.31 -15.08 1.14
C GLN A 149 1.69 -15.74 2.47
N TYR A 150 0.74 -16.44 3.09
CA TYR A 150 0.91 -17.14 4.37
C TYR A 150 0.56 -18.61 4.27
#